data_AF-A0A2L2Z3Q4-F1
#
_entry.id   AF-A0A2L2Z3Q4-F1
#
_cell.length_a   1.000
_cell.length_b   1.000
_cell.length_c   1.000
_cell.angle_alpha   90.00
_cell.angle_beta   90.00
_cell.angle_gamma   90.00
#
_symmetry.space_group_name_H-M   'P 1'
#
loop_
_entity.id
_entity.type
_entity.pdbx_description
1 polymer ?
#
loop_
_entity_poly.entity_id
_entity_poly.type
_entity_poly.pdbx_seq_one_letter_code
_entity_poly.pdbx_strand_id
1 'polypeptide(L)' 'PGSKCFNHNKEMWEERTCQQVRQWQHWGSGCYKYECVSGRLHVIVANHTYTCFQTGQQLKIQIFFQGWLHIGTIVCPPR' A
#
# COMPACT_ATOMS: atom_id res chain seq x y z
N PRO A 1 -3.45 12.03 13.05
CA PRO A 1 -2.38 11.24 13.69
C PRO A 1 -2.63 9.73 13.47
N GLY A 2 -1.60 8.96 13.06
CA GLY A 2 -1.74 7.52 12.81
C GLY A 2 -1.57 7.06 11.35
N SER A 3 -1.16 7.97 10.45
CA SER A 3 -0.74 7.62 9.09
C SER A 3 0.71 8.05 8.85
N LYS A 4 1.42 7.31 8.00
CA LYS A 4 2.79 7.63 7.58
C LYS A 4 2.91 7.44 6.07
N CYS A 5 3.89 8.12 5.48
CA CYS A 5 4.26 7.90 4.07
C CYS A 5 5.04 6.59 3.93
N PHE A 6 4.65 5.77 2.96
CA PHE A 6 5.34 4.55 2.58
C PHE A 6 5.68 4.59 1.10
N ASN A 7 6.88 4.13 0.76
CA ASN A 7 7.31 4.07 -0.63
C ASN A 7 6.58 2.95 -1.37
N HIS A 8 6.32 3.17 -2.64
CA HIS A 8 5.96 2.09 -3.55
C HIS A 8 7.20 1.52 -4.22
N ASN A 9 7.06 0.38 -4.91
CA ASN A 9 8.14 -0.12 -5.75
C ASN A 9 8.17 0.64 -7.09
N LYS A 10 8.94 0.12 -8.07
CA LYS A 10 9.03 0.74 -9.40
C LYS A 10 7.78 0.52 -10.25
N GLU A 11 6.93 -0.44 -9.89
CA GLU A 11 5.68 -0.71 -10.60
C GLU A 11 4.66 0.36 -10.23
N MET A 12 3.86 0.77 -11.21
CA MET A 12 2.89 1.84 -11.03
C MET A 12 1.72 1.37 -10.16
N TRP A 13 1.27 2.23 -9.25
CA TRP A 13 0.00 2.03 -8.57
C TRP A 13 -1.16 2.24 -9.56
N GLU A 14 -1.93 1.20 -9.80
CA GLU A 14 -3.07 1.19 -10.71
C GLU A 14 -4.38 1.10 -9.93
N GLU A 15 -5.35 1.91 -10.35
CA GLU A 15 -6.74 1.72 -9.96
C GLU A 15 -7.56 1.44 -11.22
N ARG A 16 -8.28 0.32 -11.26
CA ARG A 16 -9.12 0.01 -12.42
C ARG A 16 -10.50 -0.51 -12.07
N THR A 17 -11.45 -0.26 -12.96
CA THR A 17 -12.72 -0.97 -13.06
C THR A 17 -12.69 -1.83 -14.33
N CYS A 18 -13.78 -2.53 -14.63
CA CYS A 18 -13.91 -3.22 -15.92
C CYS A 18 -13.92 -2.27 -17.13
N GLN A 19 -14.20 -0.98 -16.93
CA GLN A 19 -14.39 0.00 -18.01
C GLN A 19 -13.31 1.09 -18.05
N GLN A 20 -12.60 1.33 -16.95
CA GLN A 20 -11.67 2.45 -16.82
C GLN A 20 -10.42 2.05 -16.06
N VAL A 21 -9.26 2.54 -16.50
CA VAL A 21 -7.99 2.43 -15.78
C VAL A 21 -7.52 3.84 -15.42
N ARG A 22 -7.13 4.06 -14.16
CA ARG A 22 -6.49 5.28 -13.68
C ARG A 22 -5.01 5.00 -13.48
N GLN A 23 -4.21 5.77 -14.20
CA GLN A 23 -2.76 5.74 -14.12
C GLN A 23 -2.29 7.01 -13.45
N TRP A 24 -1.66 6.88 -12.28
CA TRP A 24 -1.11 8.00 -11.56
C TRP A 24 0.26 8.33 -12.16
N GLN A 25 0.53 9.59 -12.54
CA GLN A 25 1.86 10.00 -13.02
C GLN A 25 2.91 10.11 -11.90
N HIS A 26 2.45 10.24 -10.64
CA HIS A 26 3.29 10.31 -9.46
C HIS A 26 2.82 9.30 -8.42
N TRP A 27 3.44 8.11 -8.42
CA TRP A 27 3.07 6.98 -7.56
C TRP A 27 4.21 6.54 -6.64
N GLY A 28 5.30 7.31 -6.52
CA GLY A 28 6.49 6.84 -5.80
C GLY A 28 6.24 6.55 -4.30
N SER A 29 5.16 7.07 -3.73
CA SER A 29 4.80 6.86 -2.33
C SER A 29 3.31 7.13 -2.08
N GLY A 30 2.78 6.57 -0.99
CA GLY A 30 1.41 6.80 -0.52
C GLY A 30 1.32 6.94 1.00
N CYS A 31 0.26 7.59 1.49
CA CYS A 31 0.03 7.77 2.93
C CYS A 31 -0.95 6.72 3.45
N TYR A 32 -0.49 5.88 4.37
CA TYR A 32 -1.27 4.76 4.90
C TYR A 32 -1.36 4.82 6.41
N LYS A 33 -2.49 4.39 6.95
CA LYS A 33 -2.62 4.14 8.38
C LYS A 33 -1.69 3.00 8.77
N TYR A 34 -1.14 3.06 9.97
CA TYR A 34 -0.28 2.00 10.48
C TYR A 34 -0.46 1.80 11.98
N GLU A 35 -0.09 0.61 12.44
CA GLU A 35 -0.03 0.27 13.85
C GLU A 35 1.23 -0.57 14.14
N CYS A 36 1.80 -0.39 15.32
CA CYS A 36 2.92 -1.21 15.79
C CYS A 36 2.40 -2.15 16.88
N VAL A 37 2.26 -3.43 16.54
CA VAL A 37 1.72 -4.46 17.44
C VAL A 37 2.69 -5.61 17.51
N SER A 38 3.02 -6.06 18.74
CA SER A 38 3.95 -7.16 19.00
C SER A 38 5.33 -6.99 18.34
N GLY A 39 5.83 -5.75 18.34
CA GLY A 39 7.14 -5.40 17.74
C GLY A 39 7.18 -5.44 16.22
N ARG A 40 6.01 -5.51 15.56
CA ARG A 40 5.89 -5.52 14.09
C ARG A 40 5.05 -4.34 13.63
N LEU A 41 5.41 -3.82 12.46
CA LEU A 41 4.67 -2.79 11.77
C LEU A 41 3.58 -3.42 10.92
N HIS A 42 2.36 -2.95 11.09
CA HIS A 42 1.21 -3.35 10.30
C HIS A 42 0.69 -2.12 9.56
N VAL A 43 0.56 -2.24 8.24
CA VAL A 43 0.08 -1.19 7.34
C VAL A 43 -1.37 -1.50 6.99
N ILE A 44 -2.24 -0.52 7.15
CA ILE A 44 -3.68 -0.67 6.92
C ILE A 44 -4.01 0.01 5.60
N VAL A 45 -4.46 -0.79 4.63
CA VAL A 45 -4.90 -0.34 3.30
C VAL A 45 -6.38 -0.65 3.19
N ALA A 46 -7.20 0.41 3.20
CA ALA A 46 -8.66 0.29 3.33
C ALA A 46 -9.08 -0.51 4.58
N ASN A 47 -9.63 -1.71 4.40
CA ASN A 47 -10.05 -2.65 5.44
C ASN A 47 -9.12 -3.87 5.56
N HIS A 48 -7.95 -3.85 4.91
CA HIS A 48 -6.97 -4.92 4.95
C HIS A 48 -5.72 -4.51 5.72
N THR A 49 -5.23 -5.42 6.56
CA THR A 49 -3.99 -5.23 7.33
C THR A 49 -2.87 -6.06 6.73
N TYR A 50 -1.72 -5.43 6.47
CA TYR A 50 -0.52 -6.07 5.92
C TYR A 50 0.64 -5.93 6.89
N THR A 51 1.28 -7.04 7.25
CA THR A 51 2.39 -7.04 8.21
C THR A 51 3.74 -6.96 7.53
N CYS A 52 4.59 -6.04 8.00
CA CYS A 52 6.00 -5.99 7.67
C CYS A 52 6.79 -6.94 8.59
N PHE A 53 7.43 -7.95 8.00
CA PHE A 53 8.31 -8.88 8.70
C PHE A 53 9.77 -8.42 8.68
N GLN A 54 10.19 -7.76 7.61
CA GLN A 54 11.57 -7.27 7.42
C GLN A 54 11.61 -5.97 6.59
N THR A 55 12.69 -5.20 6.75
CA THR A 55 12.95 -3.99 5.96
C THR A 55 13.08 -4.32 4.47
N GLY A 56 12.50 -3.49 3.61
CA GLY A 56 12.54 -3.68 2.15
C GLY A 56 11.59 -4.76 1.63
N GLN A 57 10.85 -5.46 2.50
CA GLN A 57 9.81 -6.39 2.07
C GLN A 57 8.78 -5.66 1.20
N GLN A 58 8.41 -6.29 0.09
CA GLN A 58 7.40 -5.79 -0.83
C GLN A 58 6.04 -6.42 -0.52
N LEU A 59 5.10 -5.60 -0.06
CA LEU A 59 3.72 -5.97 0.20
C LEU A 59 2.92 -5.76 -1.08
N LYS A 60 2.60 -6.85 -1.78
CA LYS A 60 1.73 -6.79 -2.97
C LYS A 60 0.29 -6.54 -2.54
N ILE A 61 -0.28 -5.46 -3.05
CA ILE A 61 -1.65 -5.03 -2.80
C ILE A 61 -2.47 -5.34 -4.05
N GLN A 62 -3.56 -6.07 -3.86
CA GLN A 62 -4.58 -6.28 -4.87
C GLN A 62 -5.92 -6.39 -4.16
N ILE A 63 -6.62 -5.27 -4.02
CA ILE A 63 -7.86 -5.19 -3.25
C ILE A 63 -8.94 -4.46 -4.02
N PHE A 64 -10.20 -4.88 -3.86
CA PHE A 64 -11.35 -4.18 -4.41
C PHE A 64 -11.96 -3.29 -3.33
N PHE A 65 -11.92 -1.97 -3.53
CA PHE A 65 -12.41 -1.00 -2.56
C PHE A 65 -13.09 0.17 -3.26
N GLN A 66 -14.27 0.56 -2.76
CA GLN A 66 -15.10 1.64 -3.31
C GLN A 66 -15.37 1.53 -4.82
N GLY A 67 -15.54 0.31 -5.34
CA GLY A 67 -15.85 0.07 -6.75
C GLY A 67 -14.63 0.01 -7.68
N TRP A 68 -13.41 0.14 -7.14
CA TRP A 68 -12.16 0.08 -7.90
C TRP A 68 -11.27 -1.05 -7.41
N LEU A 69 -10.58 -1.71 -8.34
CA LEU A 69 -9.49 -2.64 -8.05
C LEU A 69 -8.19 -1.84 -7.93
N HIS A 70 -7.59 -1.86 -6.75
CA HIS A 70 -6.32 -1.22 -6.42
C HIS A 70 -5.21 -2.25 -6.53
N ILE A 71 -4.23 -2.00 -7.40
CA ILE A 71 -3.09 -2.89 -7.64
C ILE A 71 -1.81 -2.07 -7.45
N GLY A 72 -0.94 -2.53 -6.57
CA GLY A 72 0.36 -1.89 -6.38
C GLY A 72 1.18 -2.58 -5.31
N THR A 73 2.29 -1.97 -4.95
CA THR A 73 3.21 -2.54 -3.96
C THR A 73 3.61 -1.49 -2.94
N ILE A 74 3.55 -1.85 -1.65
CA ILE A 74 4.09 -1.03 -0.56
C ILE A 74 5.43 -1.64 -0.11
N VAL A 75 6.46 -0.81 0.04
CA VAL A 75 7.79 -1.23 0.51
C VAL A 75 7.90 -0.95 2.01
N CYS A 76 8.16 -2.00 2.78
CA CYS A 76 8.33 -1.89 4.23
C CYS A 76 9.55 -1.01 4.57
N PRO A 77 9.39 0.00 5.43
CA PRO A 77 10.44 0.96 5.72
C PRO A 77 11.58 0.35 6.55
N PRO A 78 12.75 1.02 6.62
CA PRO A 78 13.75 0.72 7.64
C PRO A 78 13.16 0.90 9.05
N ARG A 79 13.68 0.11 10.00
CA ARG A 79 13.37 0.25 11.42
C ARG A 79 13.77 1.63 11.94
#